data_AF-A0A1F9XC19-F1
#
_entry.id   AF-A0A1F9XC19-F1
#
_cell.length_a   1.000
_cell.length_b   1.000
_cell.length_c   1.000
_cell.angle_alpha   90.00
_cell.angle_beta   90.00
_cell.angle_gamma   90.00
#
_symmetry.space_group_name_H-M   'P 1'
#
loop_
_entity.id
_entity.type
_entity.pdbx_description
1 polymer ?
#
loop_
_entity_poly.entity_id
_entity_poly.type
_entity_poly.pdbx_seq_one_letter_code
_entity_poly.pdbx_strand_id
1 'polypeptide(L)'
;MKMRLLLAAFLSVAMLPGANAGEKAPGFMLPDINGNKVSLQSILSANKPVVLSFFATWCKPCIKELPQLAAISRNTPAKVYLLSIDNMEPAEVAKFLAGQGISLPTLLDPDASFTGERYGILENGMARIPKLFLITPQGEIAYASKGYDENLESVLTEKIASIQNAKPDENKKLTLFYTNSTNGYMESCDCPTHPYGGLVRRATYLKEQRLKNPNNLLFDTGDIFPPYVSPQQAHYLLAMFDALKYDAVAIGDQEFSLDNFVEKIKNYSIPFLSSNVNYCEGDVCSFITPHELVFDKGGIKVAVISTLHPDVFALYPDKIVKKLSIISYKDTIARFIKKHRAIADVLVLLSHSGFDEDKLIAQEFPELDVIIGGHSQTLLGAPHKSGQTLIVQSGENAQNAGILTLTFDKNNKIASHTGEIVPLTKDIADDPALRAMITEFRAKPDK
;
A
#
# COMPACT_ATOMS: atom_id res chain seq x y z
N MET A 1 -8.26 24.87 -51.70
CA MET A 1 -7.84 25.93 -50.76
C MET A 1 -8.57 25.71 -49.43
N LYS A 2 -7.98 24.97 -48.48
CA LYS A 2 -8.58 24.70 -47.16
C LYS A 2 -7.78 25.48 -46.12
N MET A 3 -8.44 26.47 -45.52
CA MET A 3 -7.91 27.43 -44.57
C MET A 3 -7.78 26.74 -43.19
N ARG A 4 -6.57 26.71 -42.62
CA ARG A 4 -6.32 26.22 -41.26
C ARG A 4 -6.60 27.35 -40.27
N LEU A 5 -7.59 27.16 -39.39
CA LEU A 5 -7.75 27.96 -38.18
C LEU A 5 -6.60 27.62 -37.21
N LEU A 6 -5.81 28.63 -36.85
CA LEU A 6 -4.86 28.56 -35.73
C LEU A 6 -5.61 28.94 -34.45
N LEU A 7 -5.82 27.97 -33.57
CA LEU A 7 -6.26 28.21 -32.20
C LEU A 7 -5.03 28.69 -31.41
N ALA A 8 -5.01 29.96 -31.00
CA ALA A 8 -4.02 30.47 -30.06
C ALA A 8 -4.39 30.00 -28.65
N ALA A 9 -3.60 29.08 -28.09
CA ALA A 9 -3.70 28.72 -26.68
C ALA A 9 -3.15 29.86 -25.82
N PHE A 10 -4.04 30.57 -25.11
CA PHE A 10 -3.65 31.41 -23.99
C PHE A 10 -3.17 30.49 -22.87
N LEU A 11 -1.84 30.36 -22.68
CA LEU A 11 -1.29 29.85 -21.43
C LEU A 11 -1.60 30.87 -20.34
N SER A 12 -2.62 30.62 -19.52
CA SER A 12 -2.74 31.28 -18.22
C SER A 12 -1.55 30.84 -17.37
N VAL A 13 -0.65 31.76 -17.06
CA VAL A 13 0.37 31.55 -16.02
C VAL A 13 -0.38 31.49 -14.69
N ALA A 14 -0.72 30.28 -14.25
CA ALA A 14 -1.19 30.07 -12.90
C ALA A 14 -0.05 30.50 -11.96
N MET A 15 -0.28 31.49 -11.11
CA MET A 15 0.62 31.79 -10.00
C MET A 15 0.74 30.52 -9.16
N LEU A 16 1.93 29.91 -9.16
CA LEU A 16 2.19 28.74 -8.35
C LEU A 16 2.20 29.19 -6.87
N PRO A 17 1.33 28.66 -6.00
CA PRO A 17 1.47 28.89 -4.58
C PRO A 17 2.84 28.40 -4.12
N GLY A 18 3.47 29.11 -3.18
CA GLY A 18 4.78 28.72 -2.63
C GLY A 18 4.73 27.32 -2.00
N ALA A 19 5.88 26.65 -1.97
CA ALA A 19 6.00 25.25 -1.55
C ALA A 19 5.41 24.94 -0.15
N ASN A 20 4.72 23.81 -0.02
CA ASN A 20 4.03 23.36 1.19
C ASN A 20 4.44 21.94 1.62
N ALA A 21 4.13 21.59 2.87
CA ALA A 21 4.30 20.22 3.35
C ALA A 21 3.43 19.24 2.55
N GLY A 22 3.99 18.08 2.20
CA GLY A 22 3.38 17.07 1.33
C GLY A 22 3.72 17.21 -0.15
N GLU A 23 4.30 18.34 -0.58
CA GLU A 23 4.71 18.56 -1.97
C GLU A 23 6.17 18.14 -2.23
N LYS A 24 6.54 17.93 -3.49
CA LYS A 24 7.96 17.79 -3.87
C LYS A 24 8.65 19.15 -3.74
N ALA A 25 9.82 19.15 -3.11
CA ALA A 25 10.61 20.37 -2.94
C ALA A 25 11.07 20.92 -4.31
N PRO A 26 10.81 22.21 -4.63
CA PRO A 26 11.24 22.79 -5.90
C PRO A 26 12.76 22.73 -6.11
N GLY A 27 13.19 22.25 -7.26
CA GLY A 27 14.61 22.17 -7.60
C GLY A 27 15.27 23.54 -7.73
N PHE A 28 16.57 23.60 -7.38
CA PHE A 28 17.43 24.76 -7.60
C PHE A 28 18.87 24.37 -7.92
N MET A 29 19.61 25.35 -8.42
CA MET A 29 21.06 25.31 -8.56
C MET A 29 21.61 26.69 -8.22
N LEU A 30 22.34 26.80 -7.12
CA LEU A 30 22.83 28.06 -6.57
C LEU A 30 24.33 27.96 -6.29
N PRO A 31 25.09 29.06 -6.36
CA PRO A 31 26.46 29.09 -5.87
C PRO A 31 26.50 29.02 -4.34
N ASP A 32 27.49 28.29 -3.79
CA ASP A 32 27.88 28.41 -2.40
C ASP A 32 28.78 29.64 -2.18
N ILE A 33 29.14 29.92 -0.92
CA ILE A 33 30.04 31.03 -0.56
C ILE A 33 31.45 30.93 -1.17
N ASN A 34 31.83 29.78 -1.74
CA ASN A 34 33.10 29.57 -2.42
C ASN A 34 32.95 29.59 -3.96
N GLY A 35 31.74 29.85 -4.48
CA GLY A 35 31.43 29.87 -5.91
C GLY A 35 31.13 28.50 -6.53
N ASN A 36 31.06 27.42 -5.76
CA ASN A 36 30.70 26.10 -6.28
C ASN A 36 29.19 26.03 -6.54
N LYS A 37 28.78 25.49 -7.69
CA LYS A 37 27.36 25.26 -7.99
C LYS A 37 26.85 24.04 -7.22
N VAL A 38 25.84 24.24 -6.39
CA VAL A 38 25.16 23.21 -5.61
C VAL A 38 23.70 23.13 -6.03
N SER A 39 23.20 21.93 -6.31
CA SER A 39 21.79 21.71 -6.63
C SER A 39 21.06 20.96 -5.54
N LEU A 40 19.73 21.11 -5.46
CA LEU A 40 18.93 20.31 -4.52
C LEU A 40 19.15 18.81 -4.74
N GLN A 41 19.25 18.38 -6.00
CA GLN A 41 19.50 16.97 -6.35
C GLN A 41 20.86 16.48 -5.83
N SER A 42 21.91 17.30 -5.93
CA SER A 42 23.23 16.92 -5.40
C SER A 42 23.20 16.82 -3.88
N ILE A 43 22.42 17.66 -3.19
CA ILE A 43 22.22 17.56 -1.74
C ILE A 43 21.48 16.26 -1.37
N LEU A 44 20.36 15.97 -2.04
CA LEU A 44 19.53 14.78 -1.76
C LEU A 44 20.25 13.45 -2.06
N SER A 45 21.26 13.46 -2.92
CA SER A 45 22.08 12.27 -3.23
C SER A 45 22.76 11.65 -2.00
N ALA A 46 22.94 12.42 -0.92
CA ALA A 46 23.46 11.92 0.35
C ALA A 46 22.49 11.01 1.11
N ASN A 47 21.24 10.85 0.63
CA ASN A 47 20.19 10.03 1.22
C ASN A 47 19.94 10.32 2.71
N LYS A 48 19.93 11.62 3.07
CA LYS A 48 19.70 12.15 4.42
C LYS A 48 18.61 13.22 4.37
N PRO A 49 17.83 13.42 5.45
CA PRO A 49 16.91 14.55 5.54
C PRO A 49 17.67 15.87 5.36
N VAL A 50 17.03 16.87 4.75
CA VAL A 50 17.64 18.17 4.47
C VAL A 50 16.82 19.25 5.13
N VAL A 51 17.46 20.14 5.88
CA VAL A 51 16.85 21.37 6.39
C VAL A 51 17.36 22.52 5.53
N LEU A 52 16.47 23.16 4.79
CA LEU A 52 16.75 24.38 4.03
C LEU A 52 16.19 25.57 4.79
N SER A 53 17.04 26.53 5.18
CA SER A 53 16.63 27.71 5.94
C SER A 53 16.96 28.99 5.16
N PHE A 54 15.93 29.77 4.83
CA PHE A 54 16.06 31.05 4.16
C PHE A 54 16.26 32.17 5.18
N PHE A 55 17.32 32.95 5.01
CA PHE A 55 17.67 34.01 5.95
C PHE A 55 18.29 35.23 5.24
N ALA A 56 18.36 36.32 5.99
CA ALA A 56 19.16 37.49 5.63
C ALA A 56 19.87 38.05 6.86
N THR A 57 21.02 38.70 6.66
CA THR A 57 21.84 39.29 7.74
C THR A 57 21.11 40.40 8.52
N TRP A 58 20.10 41.02 7.93
CA TRP A 58 19.26 42.04 8.57
C TRP A 58 18.01 41.46 9.26
N CYS A 59 17.71 40.17 9.08
CA CYS A 59 16.53 39.51 9.66
C CYS A 59 16.80 39.03 11.10
N LYS A 60 16.44 39.83 12.10
CA LYS A 60 16.65 39.48 13.52
C LYS A 60 16.09 38.12 13.94
N PRO A 61 14.85 37.71 13.57
CA PRO A 61 14.35 36.39 13.93
C PRO A 61 15.15 35.26 13.27
N CYS A 62 15.58 35.44 12.02
CA CYS A 62 16.40 34.46 11.33
C CYS A 62 17.75 34.25 12.04
N ILE A 63 18.38 35.32 12.54
CA ILE A 63 19.63 35.25 13.30
C ILE A 63 19.44 34.43 14.59
N LYS A 64 18.29 34.57 15.25
CA LYS A 64 17.95 33.78 16.45
C LYS A 64 17.79 32.28 16.18
N GLU A 65 17.46 31.87 14.94
CA GLU A 65 17.35 30.46 14.56
C GLU A 65 18.71 29.81 14.30
N LEU A 66 19.74 30.58 13.94
CA LEU A 66 21.04 30.03 13.52
C LEU A 66 21.67 29.08 14.55
N PRO A 67 21.69 29.38 15.88
CA PRO A 67 22.23 28.44 16.87
C PRO A 67 21.45 27.13 16.94
N GLN A 68 20.11 27.18 16.80
CA GLN A 68 19.26 25.99 16.77
C GLN A 68 19.52 25.15 15.51
N LEU A 69 19.70 25.79 14.36
CA LEU A 69 20.07 25.14 13.10
C LEU A 69 21.45 24.47 13.18
N ALA A 70 22.41 25.13 13.82
CA ALA A 70 23.73 24.55 14.08
C ALA A 70 23.64 23.35 15.03
N ALA A 71 22.78 23.41 16.05
CA ALA A 71 22.50 22.28 16.94
C ALA A 71 21.88 21.10 16.18
N ILE A 72 20.87 21.33 15.34
CA ILE A 72 20.26 20.29 14.49
C ILE A 72 21.31 19.60 13.59
N SER A 73 22.20 20.38 12.96
CA SER A 73 23.27 19.87 12.10
C SER A 73 24.27 18.97 12.85
N ARG A 74 24.49 19.25 14.15
CA ARG A 74 25.39 18.45 15.01
C ARG A 74 24.69 17.23 15.62
N ASN A 75 23.45 17.38 16.04
CA ASN A 75 22.74 16.43 16.90
C ASN A 75 21.88 15.44 16.11
N THR A 76 21.66 15.69 14.82
CA THR A 76 20.80 14.86 13.95
C THR A 76 21.57 14.46 12.69
N PRO A 77 21.12 13.43 11.95
CA PRO A 77 21.74 13.09 10.66
C PRO A 77 21.41 14.11 9.55
N ALA A 78 20.52 15.07 9.79
CA ALA A 78 20.03 15.96 8.74
C ALA A 78 21.14 16.88 8.24
N LYS A 79 21.12 17.17 6.94
CA LYS A 79 21.99 18.17 6.34
C LYS A 79 21.30 19.52 6.38
N VAL A 80 21.91 20.48 7.08
CA VAL A 80 21.36 21.84 7.20
C VAL A 80 22.08 22.76 6.21
N TYR A 81 21.32 23.44 5.36
CA TYR A 81 21.81 24.46 4.44
C TYR A 81 21.11 25.78 4.71
N LEU A 82 21.90 26.84 4.76
CA LEU A 82 21.41 28.20 4.80
C LEU A 82 21.30 28.74 3.36
N LEU A 83 20.21 29.40 3.03
CA LEU A 83 20.02 30.13 1.79
C LEU A 83 19.93 31.61 2.11
N SER A 84 21.02 32.33 1.80
CA SER A 84 21.12 33.77 2.00
C SER A 84 20.45 34.49 0.86
N ILE A 85 19.51 35.39 1.18
CA ILE A 85 18.88 36.28 0.19
C ILE A 85 19.52 37.68 0.15
N ASP A 86 20.56 37.91 0.96
CA ASP A 86 21.30 39.17 0.94
C ASP A 86 21.91 39.44 -0.44
N ASN A 87 21.80 40.69 -0.88
CA ASN A 87 22.53 41.21 -2.01
C ASN A 87 23.91 41.74 -1.55
N MET A 88 24.72 40.84 -1.03
CA MET A 88 26.06 41.08 -0.46
C MET A 88 27.09 40.17 -1.11
N GLU A 89 28.37 40.56 -1.02
CA GLU A 89 29.44 39.69 -1.49
C GLU A 89 29.55 38.41 -0.65
N PRO A 90 29.91 37.25 -1.23
CA PRO A 90 30.02 35.98 -0.51
C PRO A 90 30.87 36.05 0.78
N ALA A 91 31.96 36.83 0.73
CA ALA A 91 32.87 37.03 1.85
C ALA A 91 32.22 37.79 3.02
N GLU A 92 31.28 38.70 2.76
CA GLU A 92 30.56 39.46 3.79
C GLU A 92 29.57 38.57 4.52
N VAL A 93 28.81 37.75 3.77
CA VAL A 93 27.90 36.75 4.33
C VAL A 93 28.68 35.74 5.18
N ALA A 94 29.81 35.25 4.67
CA ALA A 94 30.68 34.33 5.40
C ALA A 94 31.24 34.95 6.69
N LYS A 95 31.71 36.20 6.63
CA LYS A 95 32.21 36.94 7.80
C LYS A 95 31.12 37.16 8.85
N PHE A 96 29.90 37.47 8.41
CA PHE A 96 28.75 37.62 9.31
C PHE A 96 28.45 36.32 10.05
N LEU A 97 28.32 35.20 9.33
CA LEU A 97 28.03 33.89 9.93
C LEU A 97 29.14 33.45 10.89
N ALA A 98 30.40 33.66 10.53
CA ALA A 98 31.54 33.40 11.42
C ALA A 98 31.47 34.24 12.70
N GLY A 99 31.05 35.51 12.60
CA GLY A 99 30.81 36.39 13.75
C GLY A 99 29.67 35.92 14.67
N GLN A 100 28.72 35.14 14.14
CA GLN A 100 27.67 34.46 14.92
C GLN A 100 28.10 33.08 15.42
N GLY A 101 29.34 32.63 15.14
CA GLY A 101 29.82 31.29 15.48
C GLY A 101 29.19 30.17 14.62
N ILE A 102 28.72 30.50 13.42
CA ILE A 102 28.00 29.58 12.53
C ILE A 102 28.89 29.16 11.37
N SER A 103 29.02 27.84 11.18
CA SER A 103 29.83 27.21 10.13
C SER A 103 29.00 26.31 9.21
N LEU A 104 27.71 26.61 9.04
CA LEU A 104 26.81 25.83 8.20
C LEU A 104 27.08 26.10 6.71
N PRO A 105 26.89 25.09 5.82
CA PRO A 105 26.91 25.32 4.38
C PRO A 105 25.90 26.40 3.98
N THR A 106 26.37 27.40 3.24
CA THR A 106 25.55 28.55 2.84
C THR A 106 25.57 28.70 1.33
N LEU A 107 24.37 28.78 0.76
CA LEU A 107 24.11 29.09 -0.63
C LEU A 107 23.61 30.53 -0.76
N LEU A 108 23.88 31.13 -1.92
CA LEU A 108 23.54 32.51 -2.20
C LEU A 108 22.45 32.57 -3.27
N ASP A 109 21.35 33.24 -2.95
CA ASP A 109 20.29 33.61 -3.90
C ASP A 109 19.93 35.08 -3.70
N PRO A 110 20.79 36.01 -4.16
CA PRO A 110 20.59 37.45 -3.98
C PRO A 110 19.18 37.86 -4.39
N ASP A 111 18.51 38.64 -3.54
CA ASP A 111 17.14 39.10 -3.72
C ASP A 111 16.11 37.97 -3.89
N ALA A 112 16.46 36.75 -3.49
CA ALA A 112 15.68 35.52 -3.70
C ALA A 112 15.29 35.30 -5.17
N SER A 113 16.15 35.70 -6.11
CA SER A 113 15.88 35.72 -7.56
C SER A 113 15.48 34.36 -8.16
N PHE A 114 15.97 33.26 -7.59
CA PHE A 114 15.77 31.92 -8.15
C PHE A 114 14.75 31.10 -7.36
N THR A 115 14.80 31.18 -6.04
CA THR A 115 13.99 30.34 -5.13
C THR A 115 12.79 31.09 -4.56
N GLY A 116 12.75 32.42 -4.68
CA GLY A 116 11.83 33.29 -3.97
C GLY A 116 10.36 32.99 -4.22
N GLU A 117 9.94 32.89 -5.47
CA GLU A 117 8.55 32.55 -5.79
C GLU A 117 8.23 31.08 -5.47
N ARG A 118 9.14 30.16 -5.86
CA ARG A 118 8.93 28.70 -5.76
C ARG A 118 8.77 28.22 -4.32
N TYR A 119 9.55 28.77 -3.42
CA TYR A 119 9.45 28.47 -1.99
C TYR A 119 8.57 29.49 -1.24
N GLY A 120 7.99 30.47 -1.94
CA GLY A 120 7.18 31.54 -1.34
C GLY A 120 7.95 32.36 -0.29
N ILE A 121 9.22 32.65 -0.57
CA ILE A 121 10.07 33.58 0.21
C ILE A 121 9.73 35.02 -0.14
N LEU A 122 9.28 35.29 -1.36
CA LEU A 122 8.81 36.61 -1.78
C LEU A 122 7.29 36.64 -1.86
N GLU A 123 6.69 37.64 -1.24
CA GLU A 123 5.26 37.94 -1.35
C GLU A 123 5.10 39.43 -1.63
N ASN A 124 4.53 39.79 -2.79
CA ASN A 124 4.39 41.17 -3.26
C ASN A 124 5.71 41.97 -3.26
N GLY A 125 6.82 41.30 -3.63
CA GLY A 125 8.16 41.91 -3.65
C GLY A 125 8.80 42.08 -2.27
N MET A 126 8.17 41.61 -1.19
CA MET A 126 8.72 41.64 0.16
C MET A 126 9.16 40.25 0.60
N ALA A 127 10.33 40.17 1.24
CA ALA A 127 10.84 38.93 1.81
C ALA A 127 10.06 38.52 3.07
N ARG A 128 9.52 37.31 3.06
CA ARG A 128 8.82 36.63 4.16
C ARG A 128 9.73 35.59 4.79
N ILE A 129 10.70 36.08 5.56
CA ILE A 129 11.67 35.27 6.32
C ILE A 129 11.54 35.54 7.83
N PRO A 130 11.91 34.56 8.70
CA PRO A 130 12.48 33.26 8.38
C PRO A 130 11.47 32.31 7.74
N LYS A 131 11.98 31.48 6.83
CA LYS A 131 11.23 30.36 6.25
C LYS A 131 12.16 29.16 6.12
N LEU A 132 11.65 28.00 6.50
CA LEU A 132 12.42 26.77 6.59
C LEU A 132 11.62 25.59 6.07
N PHE A 133 12.32 24.65 5.45
CA PHE A 133 11.77 23.42 4.92
C PHE A 133 12.59 22.23 5.40
N LEU A 134 11.93 21.22 5.96
CA LEU A 134 12.49 19.89 6.16
C LEU A 134 12.06 19.00 5.00
N ILE A 135 13.05 18.48 4.28
CA ILE A 135 12.87 17.68 3.07
C ILE A 135 13.33 16.26 3.36
N THR A 136 12.52 15.27 2.97
CA THR A 136 12.85 13.84 3.09
C THR A 136 13.97 13.46 2.10
N PRO A 137 14.66 12.33 2.31
CA PRO A 137 15.63 11.82 1.33
C PRO A 137 15.06 11.64 -0.09
N GLN A 138 13.74 11.43 -0.22
CA GLN A 138 13.00 11.28 -1.47
C GLN A 138 12.56 12.62 -2.10
N GLY A 139 12.96 13.75 -1.51
CA GLY A 139 12.69 15.09 -2.02
C GLY A 139 11.29 15.64 -1.73
N GLU A 140 10.58 15.09 -0.75
CA GLU A 140 9.27 15.61 -0.31
C GLU A 140 9.43 16.54 0.89
N ILE A 141 8.64 17.60 0.94
CA ILE A 141 8.62 18.52 2.07
C ILE A 141 7.84 17.87 3.20
N ALA A 142 8.55 17.38 4.22
CA ALA A 142 7.94 16.84 5.44
C ALA A 142 7.43 17.94 6.37
N TYR A 143 8.02 19.13 6.30
CA TYR A 143 7.60 20.28 7.10
C TYR A 143 8.02 21.59 6.45
N ALA A 144 7.13 22.59 6.53
CA ALA A 144 7.39 23.97 6.16
C ALA A 144 7.05 24.86 7.37
N SER A 145 7.98 25.73 7.78
CA SER A 145 7.76 26.62 8.91
C SER A 145 6.74 27.71 8.58
N LYS A 146 5.94 28.13 9.57
CA LYS A 146 5.01 29.27 9.44
C LYS A 146 5.62 30.61 9.89
N GLY A 147 6.92 30.64 10.17
CA GLY A 147 7.65 31.78 10.73
C GLY A 147 8.58 31.32 11.85
N TYR A 148 9.05 32.29 12.64
CA TYR A 148 9.95 32.04 13.77
C TYR A 148 9.31 31.17 14.85
N ASP A 149 10.07 30.19 15.35
CA ASP A 149 9.68 29.30 16.45
C ASP A 149 10.83 29.20 17.48
N GLU A 150 10.53 29.47 18.74
CA GLU A 150 11.51 29.35 19.84
C GLU A 150 11.90 27.89 20.13
N ASN A 151 11.08 26.93 19.71
CA ASN A 151 11.28 25.49 19.91
C ASN A 151 11.70 24.77 18.62
N LEU A 152 12.22 25.49 17.63
CA LEU A 152 12.57 24.96 16.31
C LEU A 152 13.46 23.71 16.38
N GLU A 153 14.47 23.69 17.28
CA GLU A 153 15.33 22.52 17.48
C GLU A 153 14.54 21.27 17.88
N SER A 154 13.64 21.38 18.85
CA SER A 154 12.81 20.27 19.33
C SER A 154 11.88 19.77 18.23
N VAL A 155 11.18 20.70 17.56
CA VAL A 155 10.22 20.39 16.48
C VAL A 155 10.92 19.67 15.32
N LEU A 156 12.08 20.15 14.89
CA LEU A 156 12.82 19.53 13.80
C LEU A 156 13.44 18.20 14.21
N THR A 157 13.96 18.09 15.43
CA THR A 157 14.53 16.82 15.94
C THR A 157 13.49 15.71 15.95
N GLU A 158 12.28 15.99 16.44
CA GLU A 158 11.16 15.03 16.43
C GLU A 158 10.78 14.60 15.01
N LYS A 159 10.64 15.57 14.09
CA LYS A 159 10.28 15.29 12.69
C LYS A 159 11.38 14.55 11.95
N ILE A 160 12.66 14.90 12.16
CA ILE A 160 13.79 14.18 11.58
C ILE A 160 13.82 12.75 12.09
N ALA A 161 13.62 12.54 13.39
CA ALA A 161 13.50 11.20 13.95
C ALA A 161 12.35 10.43 13.29
N SER A 162 11.18 11.06 13.10
CA SER A 162 10.05 10.44 12.39
C SER A 162 10.41 10.01 10.96
N ILE A 163 11.14 10.83 10.20
CA ILE A 163 11.58 10.48 8.83
C ILE A 163 12.54 9.29 8.84
N GLN A 164 13.47 9.25 9.80
CA GLN A 164 14.37 8.10 9.94
C GLN A 164 13.62 6.83 10.30
N ASN A 165 12.59 6.96 11.13
CA ASN A 165 11.83 5.83 11.62
C ASN A 165 10.96 5.20 10.54
N ALA A 166 10.47 6.03 9.61
CA ALA A 166 9.67 5.63 8.45
C ALA A 166 10.48 4.92 7.35
N LYS A 167 11.81 4.75 7.52
CA LYS A 167 12.63 4.03 6.54
C LYS A 167 12.28 2.53 6.59
N PRO A 168 12.12 1.86 5.43
CA PRO A 168 11.93 0.41 5.40
C PRO A 168 13.08 -0.33 6.10
N ASP A 169 12.73 -1.21 7.03
CA ASP A 169 13.63 -2.21 7.61
C ASP A 169 13.51 -3.49 6.79
N GLU A 170 14.52 -3.77 5.96
CA GLU A 170 14.53 -4.92 5.06
C GLU A 170 14.43 -6.27 5.78
N ASN A 171 14.65 -6.31 7.10
CA ASN A 171 14.47 -7.52 7.92
C ASN A 171 13.03 -7.69 8.44
N LYS A 172 12.20 -6.63 8.39
CA LYS A 172 10.80 -6.66 8.78
C LYS A 172 9.91 -6.73 7.55
N LYS A 173 9.70 -7.95 7.06
CA LYS A 173 8.83 -8.24 5.90
C LYS A 173 7.70 -9.18 6.28
N LEU A 174 6.53 -8.93 5.69
CA LEU A 174 5.38 -9.82 5.67
C LEU A 174 4.99 -10.08 4.22
N THR A 175 4.87 -11.35 3.85
CA THR A 175 4.41 -11.75 2.52
C THR A 175 2.98 -12.26 2.60
N LEU A 176 2.08 -11.61 1.88
CA LEU A 176 0.70 -12.05 1.68
C LEU A 176 0.62 -12.76 0.33
N PHE A 177 0.43 -14.07 0.36
CA PHE A 177 0.07 -14.84 -0.81
C PHE A 177 -1.44 -14.83 -0.99
N TYR A 178 -1.91 -14.68 -2.21
CA TYR A 178 -3.35 -14.60 -2.47
C TYR A 178 -3.79 -15.29 -3.76
N THR A 179 -5.00 -15.83 -3.71
CA THR A 179 -5.72 -16.37 -4.87
C THR A 179 -7.20 -15.97 -4.82
N ASN A 180 -7.89 -16.05 -5.95
CA ASN A 180 -9.34 -15.85 -6.04
C ASN A 180 -9.91 -16.65 -7.21
N SER A 181 -11.21 -16.93 -7.20
CA SER A 181 -11.98 -17.43 -8.35
C SER A 181 -11.31 -18.64 -9.01
N THR A 182 -11.12 -19.70 -8.22
CA THR A 182 -10.58 -20.96 -8.73
C THR A 182 -11.55 -21.63 -9.70
N ASN A 183 -12.87 -21.41 -9.57
CA ASN A 183 -13.91 -21.84 -10.50
C ASN A 183 -13.86 -23.35 -10.83
N GLY A 184 -13.40 -24.17 -9.90
CA GLY A 184 -13.29 -25.62 -10.07
C GLY A 184 -12.06 -26.13 -10.83
N TYR A 185 -11.12 -25.28 -11.22
CA TYR A 185 -9.93 -25.69 -11.98
C TYR A 185 -8.89 -26.36 -11.09
N MET A 186 -8.90 -27.70 -11.07
CA MET A 186 -7.93 -28.52 -10.32
C MET A 186 -6.57 -28.66 -11.04
N GLU A 187 -6.56 -28.61 -12.37
CA GLU A 187 -5.38 -28.76 -13.23
C GLU A 187 -5.47 -27.85 -14.46
N SER A 188 -4.31 -27.64 -15.10
CA SER A 188 -4.26 -27.01 -16.42
C SER A 188 -4.54 -28.03 -17.53
N CYS A 189 -5.09 -27.57 -18.66
CA CYS A 189 -5.34 -28.39 -19.84
C CYS A 189 -4.08 -28.80 -20.61
N ASP A 190 -2.90 -28.32 -20.21
CA ASP A 190 -1.63 -28.43 -20.96
C ASP A 190 -1.75 -28.04 -22.44
N CYS A 191 -2.63 -27.08 -22.72
CA CYS A 191 -2.91 -26.56 -24.04
C CYS A 191 -1.63 -26.00 -24.71
N PRO A 192 -1.53 -26.04 -26.07
CA PRO A 192 -0.35 -25.56 -26.79
C PRO A 192 0.03 -24.10 -26.50
N THR A 193 -0.94 -23.28 -26.09
CA THR A 193 -0.74 -21.89 -25.68
C THR A 193 -1.32 -21.67 -24.29
N HIS A 194 -0.57 -20.96 -23.43
CA HIS A 194 -0.94 -20.60 -22.06
C HIS A 194 -1.45 -21.76 -21.18
N PRO A 195 -0.70 -22.88 -21.05
CA PRO A 195 -1.05 -23.98 -20.14
C PRO A 195 -0.76 -23.59 -18.69
N TYR A 196 -1.43 -22.57 -18.17
CA TYR A 196 -1.24 -22.07 -16.82
C TYR A 196 -2.18 -22.76 -15.85
N GLY A 197 -1.75 -22.83 -14.59
CA GLY A 197 -2.63 -23.06 -13.47
C GLY A 197 -2.78 -24.48 -12.99
N GLY A 198 -3.90 -24.67 -12.30
CA GLY A 198 -4.24 -25.86 -11.55
C GLY A 198 -3.78 -25.80 -10.11
N LEU A 199 -4.62 -26.33 -9.22
CA LEU A 199 -4.30 -26.50 -7.80
C LEU A 199 -3.05 -27.36 -7.57
N VAL A 200 -2.78 -28.31 -8.47
CA VAL A 200 -1.57 -29.15 -8.46
C VAL A 200 -0.27 -28.35 -8.54
N ARG A 201 -0.16 -27.36 -9.44
CA ARG A 201 1.03 -26.50 -9.55
C ARG A 201 1.04 -25.44 -8.46
N ARG A 202 -0.14 -24.92 -8.12
CA ARG A 202 -0.32 -23.96 -7.02
C ARG A 202 0.26 -24.52 -5.72
N ALA A 203 0.01 -25.78 -5.40
CA ALA A 203 0.51 -26.42 -4.19
C ALA A 203 2.03 -26.48 -4.13
N THR A 204 2.68 -26.97 -5.19
CA THR A 204 4.15 -26.99 -5.27
C THR A 204 4.71 -25.59 -5.12
N TYR A 205 4.20 -24.64 -5.90
CA TYR A 205 4.66 -23.26 -5.87
C TYR A 205 4.52 -22.62 -4.48
N LEU A 206 3.33 -22.65 -3.89
CA LEU A 206 3.09 -22.04 -2.59
C LEU A 206 3.90 -22.74 -1.49
N LYS A 207 4.07 -24.06 -1.54
CA LYS A 207 4.92 -24.79 -0.59
C LYS A 207 6.38 -24.28 -0.64
N GLU A 208 6.94 -24.11 -1.83
CA GLU A 208 8.29 -23.56 -1.99
C GLU A 208 8.38 -22.11 -1.54
N GLN A 209 7.40 -21.27 -1.90
CA GLN A 209 7.43 -19.85 -1.54
C GLN A 209 7.26 -19.61 -0.04
N ARG A 210 6.43 -20.41 0.63
CA ARG A 210 6.26 -20.33 2.09
C ARG A 210 7.54 -20.71 2.86
N LEU A 211 8.36 -21.61 2.32
CA LEU A 211 9.67 -21.93 2.89
C LEU A 211 10.68 -20.78 2.73
N LYS A 212 10.61 -20.04 1.62
CA LYS A 212 11.49 -18.89 1.34
C LYS A 212 11.09 -17.64 2.12
N ASN A 213 9.82 -17.54 2.55
CA ASN A 213 9.27 -16.36 3.22
C ASN A 213 8.68 -16.76 4.59
N PRO A 214 9.47 -16.79 5.67
CA PRO A 214 9.02 -17.35 6.96
C PRO A 214 7.86 -16.57 7.60
N ASN A 215 7.78 -15.27 7.37
CA ASN A 215 6.65 -14.43 7.78
C ASN A 215 5.65 -14.31 6.62
N ASN A 216 4.82 -15.34 6.46
CA ASN A 216 3.80 -15.35 5.42
C ASN A 216 2.40 -15.64 5.96
N LEU A 217 1.41 -15.18 5.18
CA LEU A 217 0.00 -15.54 5.26
C LEU A 217 -0.50 -15.87 3.85
N LEU A 218 -1.35 -16.88 3.72
CA LEU A 218 -1.94 -17.32 2.47
C LEU A 218 -3.46 -17.18 2.53
N PHE A 219 -4.03 -16.41 1.63
CA PHE A 219 -5.45 -16.09 1.58
C PHE A 219 -6.10 -16.49 0.26
N ASP A 220 -7.37 -16.87 0.30
CA ASP A 220 -8.23 -16.99 -0.88
C ASP A 220 -9.50 -16.18 -0.66
N THR A 221 -10.05 -15.59 -1.73
CA THR A 221 -11.23 -14.73 -1.62
C THR A 221 -12.52 -15.41 -2.05
N GLY A 222 -12.57 -16.74 -2.21
CA GLY A 222 -13.79 -17.48 -2.57
C GLY A 222 -13.94 -17.71 -4.08
N ASP A 223 -15.10 -18.26 -4.46
CA ASP A 223 -15.34 -18.89 -5.76
C ASP A 223 -14.36 -20.03 -6.02
N ILE A 224 -14.30 -20.97 -5.08
CA ILE A 224 -13.60 -22.24 -5.21
C ILE A 224 -14.29 -23.10 -6.27
N PHE A 225 -15.62 -23.15 -6.20
CA PHE A 225 -16.48 -23.95 -7.08
C PHE A 225 -16.77 -23.22 -8.39
N PRO A 226 -17.08 -23.96 -9.47
CA PRO A 226 -17.74 -23.40 -10.64
C PRO A 226 -19.22 -23.08 -10.34
N PRO A 227 -19.95 -22.38 -11.23
CA PRO A 227 -21.35 -22.01 -10.99
C PRO A 227 -22.28 -23.22 -10.79
N TYR A 228 -21.90 -24.37 -11.32
CA TYR A 228 -22.57 -25.65 -11.12
C TYR A 228 -21.54 -26.71 -10.74
N VAL A 229 -21.56 -27.13 -9.48
CA VAL A 229 -20.61 -28.12 -8.95
C VAL A 229 -21.33 -29.41 -8.58
N SER A 230 -20.75 -30.55 -8.97
CA SER A 230 -21.26 -31.84 -8.51
C SER A 230 -20.79 -32.12 -7.07
N PRO A 231 -21.52 -32.96 -6.30
CA PRO A 231 -21.07 -33.35 -4.96
C PRO A 231 -19.66 -33.98 -4.94
N GLN A 232 -19.32 -34.73 -5.98
CA GLN A 232 -18.00 -35.34 -6.10
C GLN A 232 -16.92 -34.32 -6.43
N GLN A 233 -17.14 -33.43 -7.41
CA GLN A 233 -16.18 -32.38 -7.74
C GLN A 233 -15.93 -31.48 -6.53
N ALA A 234 -16.98 -31.12 -5.79
CA ALA A 234 -16.86 -30.34 -4.56
C ALA A 234 -16.02 -31.05 -3.49
N HIS A 235 -16.18 -32.36 -3.31
CA HIS A 235 -15.36 -33.14 -2.37
C HIS A 235 -13.87 -33.03 -2.68
N TYR A 236 -13.48 -33.22 -3.94
CA TYR A 236 -12.07 -33.12 -4.32
C TYR A 236 -11.54 -31.69 -4.27
N LEU A 237 -12.33 -30.69 -4.67
CA LEU A 237 -11.91 -29.27 -4.54
C LEU A 237 -11.64 -28.90 -3.08
N LEU A 238 -12.55 -29.27 -2.17
CA LEU A 238 -12.37 -29.01 -0.74
C LEU A 238 -11.18 -29.82 -0.18
N ALA A 239 -10.99 -31.08 -0.57
CA ALA A 239 -9.83 -31.87 -0.14
C ALA A 239 -8.50 -31.24 -0.60
N MET A 240 -8.44 -30.71 -1.82
CA MET A 240 -7.26 -30.03 -2.34
C MET A 240 -7.01 -28.69 -1.63
N PHE A 241 -8.05 -27.91 -1.35
CA PHE A 241 -7.95 -26.68 -0.56
C PHE A 241 -7.50 -26.94 0.88
N ASP A 242 -8.00 -28.02 1.49
CA ASP A 242 -7.54 -28.45 2.83
C ASP A 242 -6.05 -28.79 2.82
N ALA A 243 -5.55 -29.43 1.77
CA ALA A 243 -4.13 -29.76 1.62
C ALA A 243 -3.23 -28.54 1.38
N LEU A 244 -3.76 -27.45 0.80
CA LEU A 244 -3.02 -26.21 0.53
C LEU A 244 -2.71 -25.39 1.79
N LYS A 245 -3.42 -25.65 2.90
CA LYS A 245 -3.19 -25.02 4.21
C LYS A 245 -3.19 -23.49 4.12
N TYR A 246 -4.26 -22.93 3.55
CA TYR A 246 -4.59 -21.50 3.62
C TYR A 246 -4.72 -21.05 5.07
N ASP A 247 -4.39 -19.78 5.35
CA ASP A 247 -4.59 -19.16 6.65
C ASP A 247 -6.02 -18.58 6.79
N ALA A 248 -6.64 -18.17 5.69
CA ALA A 248 -8.08 -17.85 5.62
C ALA A 248 -8.61 -17.99 4.18
N VAL A 249 -9.86 -18.43 4.04
CA VAL A 249 -10.58 -18.49 2.76
C VAL A 249 -11.92 -17.77 2.90
N ALA A 250 -12.14 -16.69 2.16
CA ALA A 250 -13.44 -16.04 2.13
C ALA A 250 -14.48 -16.90 1.41
N ILE A 251 -15.75 -16.55 1.61
CA ILE A 251 -16.88 -17.21 0.94
C ILE A 251 -17.35 -16.30 -0.20
N GLY A 252 -17.30 -16.83 -1.41
CA GLY A 252 -17.89 -16.26 -2.61
C GLY A 252 -19.31 -16.74 -2.87
N ASP A 253 -19.90 -16.25 -3.94
CA ASP A 253 -21.28 -16.61 -4.30
C ASP A 253 -21.38 -18.06 -4.79
N GLN A 254 -20.36 -18.56 -5.50
CA GLN A 254 -20.39 -19.89 -6.10
C GLN A 254 -20.28 -21.02 -5.07
N GLU A 255 -19.82 -20.74 -3.84
CA GLU A 255 -19.86 -21.70 -2.73
C GLU A 255 -21.27 -22.23 -2.46
N PHE A 256 -22.29 -21.38 -2.66
CA PHE A 256 -23.70 -21.71 -2.43
C PHE A 256 -24.36 -22.48 -3.59
N SER A 257 -23.63 -22.77 -4.67
CA SER A 257 -24.08 -23.71 -5.71
C SER A 257 -24.12 -25.17 -5.20
N LEU A 258 -23.35 -25.47 -4.15
CA LEU A 258 -23.32 -26.77 -3.50
C LEU A 258 -24.41 -26.89 -2.45
N ASP A 259 -25.34 -27.83 -2.64
CA ASP A 259 -26.33 -28.16 -1.61
C ASP A 259 -25.64 -28.58 -0.29
N ASN A 260 -26.16 -28.03 0.81
CA ASN A 260 -25.67 -28.22 2.17
C ASN A 260 -24.19 -27.85 2.36
N PHE A 261 -23.71 -26.84 1.63
CA PHE A 261 -22.32 -26.34 1.71
C PHE A 261 -21.82 -26.21 3.16
N VAL A 262 -22.56 -25.50 4.01
CA VAL A 262 -22.18 -25.23 5.41
C VAL A 262 -22.01 -26.50 6.24
N GLU A 263 -22.81 -27.54 6.01
CA GLU A 263 -22.63 -28.83 6.67
C GLU A 263 -21.44 -29.61 6.09
N LYS A 264 -21.25 -29.54 4.77
CA LYS A 264 -20.15 -30.26 4.10
C LYS A 264 -18.77 -29.74 4.50
N ILE A 265 -18.61 -28.42 4.64
CA ILE A 265 -17.32 -27.81 4.99
C ILE A 265 -16.83 -28.18 6.39
N LYS A 266 -17.72 -28.60 7.30
CA LYS A 266 -17.35 -29.08 8.65
C LYS A 266 -16.45 -30.33 8.64
N ASN A 267 -16.39 -31.05 7.52
CA ASN A 267 -15.53 -32.22 7.36
C ASN A 267 -14.10 -31.86 6.93
N TYR A 268 -13.80 -30.57 6.72
CA TYR A 268 -12.50 -30.09 6.30
C TYR A 268 -11.96 -29.10 7.34
N SER A 269 -10.64 -28.95 7.40
CA SER A 269 -9.95 -27.99 8.27
C SER A 269 -9.65 -26.67 7.54
N ILE A 270 -10.42 -26.35 6.50
CA ILE A 270 -10.27 -25.09 5.76
C ILE A 270 -10.78 -23.95 6.63
N PRO A 271 -9.96 -22.90 6.89
CA PRO A 271 -10.38 -21.76 7.70
C PRO A 271 -11.27 -20.81 6.89
N PHE A 272 -12.52 -21.22 6.65
CA PHE A 272 -13.52 -20.36 6.01
C PHE A 272 -13.83 -19.15 6.90
N LEU A 273 -13.67 -17.96 6.34
CA LEU A 273 -13.92 -16.68 7.00
C LEU A 273 -15.17 -16.05 6.40
N SER A 274 -16.17 -15.73 7.23
CA SER A 274 -17.37 -14.98 6.81
C SER A 274 -17.72 -13.90 7.83
N SER A 275 -17.48 -12.63 7.50
CA SER A 275 -17.78 -11.54 8.44
C SER A 275 -19.17 -10.95 8.26
N ASN A 276 -19.80 -11.13 7.10
CA ASN A 276 -21.09 -10.52 6.79
C ASN A 276 -22.13 -11.47 6.17
N VAL A 277 -21.87 -12.78 6.04
CA VAL A 277 -22.84 -13.75 5.52
C VAL A 277 -23.13 -14.84 6.55
N ASN A 278 -24.41 -15.02 6.86
CA ASN A 278 -24.92 -16.14 7.65
C ASN A 278 -25.80 -17.04 6.79
N TYR A 279 -25.85 -18.33 7.12
CA TYR A 279 -26.67 -19.31 6.42
C TYR A 279 -27.90 -19.66 7.24
N CYS A 280 -29.08 -19.66 6.64
CA CYS A 280 -30.36 -19.83 7.31
C CYS A 280 -31.13 -21.03 6.74
N GLU A 281 -31.61 -21.89 7.64
CA GLU A 281 -32.55 -22.96 7.36
C GLU A 281 -33.88 -22.67 8.07
N GLY A 282 -34.88 -22.23 7.31
CA GLY A 282 -36.10 -21.67 7.89
C GLY A 282 -35.78 -20.40 8.69
N ASP A 283 -36.25 -20.35 9.93
CA ASP A 283 -36.02 -19.20 10.83
C ASP A 283 -34.69 -19.29 11.61
N VAL A 284 -33.91 -20.37 11.44
CA VAL A 284 -32.66 -20.61 12.17
C VAL A 284 -31.46 -20.27 11.29
N CYS A 285 -30.69 -19.26 11.69
CA CYS A 285 -29.44 -18.91 11.03
C CYS A 285 -28.21 -19.41 11.79
N SER A 286 -27.35 -20.14 11.09
CA SER A 286 -26.03 -20.56 11.52
C SER A 286 -24.96 -19.61 10.99
N PHE A 287 -24.06 -19.20 11.88
CA PHE A 287 -22.88 -18.43 11.53
C PHE A 287 -21.86 -19.33 10.82
N ILE A 288 -21.28 -18.84 9.72
CA ILE A 288 -20.12 -19.48 9.12
C ILE A 288 -18.89 -18.86 9.79
N THR A 289 -18.29 -19.58 10.73
CA THR A 289 -17.25 -19.04 11.62
C THR A 289 -15.85 -19.51 11.22
N PRO A 290 -14.79 -18.71 11.49
CA PRO A 290 -14.80 -17.44 12.23
C PRO A 290 -15.30 -16.21 11.45
N HIS A 291 -15.59 -15.11 12.16
CA HIS A 291 -15.98 -13.81 11.58
C HIS A 291 -14.82 -12.85 11.39
N GLU A 292 -13.72 -13.05 12.09
CA GLU A 292 -12.51 -12.24 12.02
C GLU A 292 -11.34 -13.10 12.50
N LEU A 293 -10.14 -12.78 12.03
CA LEU A 293 -8.91 -13.45 12.41
C LEU A 293 -7.84 -12.41 12.75
N VAL A 294 -6.96 -12.74 13.69
CA VAL A 294 -5.79 -11.92 14.01
C VAL A 294 -4.57 -12.82 14.05
N PHE A 295 -3.56 -12.47 13.27
CA PHE A 295 -2.29 -13.19 13.16
C PHE A 295 -1.15 -12.34 13.73
N ASP A 296 -0.14 -13.00 14.28
CA ASP A 296 1.16 -12.39 14.58
C ASP A 296 2.23 -13.12 13.76
N LYS A 297 2.89 -12.39 12.86
CA LYS A 297 3.95 -12.92 12.00
C LYS A 297 5.18 -12.03 12.14
N GLY A 298 6.20 -12.54 12.82
CA GLY A 298 7.43 -11.79 13.04
C GLY A 298 7.24 -10.50 13.85
N GLY A 299 6.24 -10.45 14.74
CA GLY A 299 5.90 -9.27 15.53
C GLY A 299 5.05 -8.24 14.79
N ILE A 300 4.54 -8.57 13.60
CA ILE A 300 3.55 -7.78 12.86
C ILE A 300 2.17 -8.39 13.09
N LYS A 301 1.26 -7.60 13.67
CA LYS A 301 -0.13 -7.99 13.90
C LYS A 301 -1.01 -7.69 12.70
N VAL A 302 -1.65 -8.72 12.15
CA VAL A 302 -2.50 -8.64 10.96
C VAL A 302 -3.92 -9.03 11.35
N ALA A 303 -4.85 -8.08 11.30
CA ALA A 303 -6.27 -8.37 11.50
C ALA A 303 -6.94 -8.55 10.13
N VAL A 304 -7.83 -9.54 10.03
CA VAL A 304 -8.45 -9.96 8.76
C VAL A 304 -9.95 -10.16 8.93
N ILE A 305 -10.72 -9.61 8.01
CA ILE A 305 -12.16 -9.92 7.81
C ILE A 305 -12.41 -10.29 6.35
N SER A 306 -13.58 -10.87 6.07
CA SER A 306 -14.07 -11.08 4.72
C SER A 306 -15.43 -10.42 4.51
N THR A 307 -15.66 -9.87 3.33
CA THR A 307 -16.99 -9.36 2.96
C THR A 307 -17.40 -9.84 1.59
N LEU A 308 -18.68 -10.13 1.45
CA LEU A 308 -19.34 -10.37 0.18
C LEU A 308 -20.35 -9.26 -0.08
N HIS A 309 -20.32 -8.68 -1.27
CA HIS A 309 -21.29 -7.64 -1.66
C HIS A 309 -22.61 -8.28 -2.07
N PRO A 310 -23.79 -7.80 -1.62
CA PRO A 310 -25.07 -8.45 -1.92
C PRO A 310 -25.39 -8.58 -3.42
N ASP A 311 -24.91 -7.65 -4.25
CA ASP A 311 -25.20 -7.64 -5.71
C ASP A 311 -24.57 -8.82 -6.47
N VAL A 312 -23.62 -9.56 -5.90
CA VAL A 312 -23.11 -10.79 -6.53
C VAL A 312 -24.22 -11.83 -6.72
N PHE A 313 -25.30 -11.74 -5.93
CA PHE A 313 -26.47 -12.61 -6.03
C PHE A 313 -27.58 -12.08 -6.96
N ALA A 314 -27.36 -10.98 -7.69
CA ALA A 314 -28.41 -10.33 -8.49
C ALA A 314 -29.09 -11.27 -9.53
N LEU A 315 -28.38 -12.30 -9.98
CA LEU A 315 -28.87 -13.29 -10.95
C LEU A 315 -29.14 -14.68 -10.33
N TYR A 316 -28.99 -14.83 -9.02
CA TYR A 316 -29.20 -16.10 -8.34
C TYR A 316 -30.68 -16.38 -8.10
N PRO A 317 -31.12 -17.66 -8.15
CA PRO A 317 -32.47 -18.03 -7.78
C PRO A 317 -32.82 -17.65 -6.32
N ASP A 318 -34.03 -17.12 -6.10
CA ASP A 318 -34.57 -16.77 -4.78
C ASP A 318 -34.37 -17.87 -3.72
N LYS A 319 -34.46 -19.14 -4.11
CA LYS A 319 -34.32 -20.29 -3.20
C LYS A 319 -32.91 -20.37 -2.56
N ILE A 320 -31.89 -19.79 -3.20
CA ILE A 320 -30.54 -19.70 -2.66
C ILE A 320 -30.46 -18.45 -1.77
N VAL A 321 -30.84 -17.29 -2.31
CA VAL A 321 -30.72 -16.00 -1.61
C VAL A 321 -31.52 -15.95 -0.31
N LYS A 322 -32.71 -16.58 -0.26
CA LYS A 322 -33.55 -16.66 0.96
C LYS A 322 -32.91 -17.47 2.09
N LYS A 323 -31.90 -18.29 1.80
CA LYS A 323 -31.12 -19.00 2.80
C LYS A 323 -29.94 -18.19 3.32
N LEU A 324 -29.77 -16.93 2.88
CA LEU A 324 -28.66 -16.09 3.27
C LEU A 324 -29.17 -14.88 4.05
N SER A 325 -28.56 -14.63 5.20
CA SER A 325 -28.67 -13.35 5.89
C SER A 325 -27.37 -12.59 5.69
N ILE A 326 -27.40 -11.63 4.77
CA ILE A 326 -26.26 -10.79 4.42
C ILE A 326 -26.35 -9.50 5.22
N ILE A 327 -25.41 -9.32 6.14
CA ILE A 327 -25.25 -8.10 6.93
C ILE A 327 -24.56 -7.05 6.05
N SER A 328 -24.85 -5.77 6.31
CA SER A 328 -24.15 -4.63 5.69
C SER A 328 -22.63 -4.82 5.76
N TYR A 329 -21.98 -4.89 4.59
CA TYR A 329 -20.52 -4.97 4.49
C TYR A 329 -19.87 -3.71 5.05
N LYS A 330 -20.49 -2.53 4.83
CA LYS A 330 -20.05 -1.24 5.37
C LYS A 330 -20.03 -1.24 6.90
N ASP A 331 -21.11 -1.68 7.54
CA ASP A 331 -21.17 -1.76 9.01
C ASP A 331 -20.17 -2.77 9.57
N THR A 332 -19.95 -3.85 8.82
CA THR A 332 -18.97 -4.89 9.18
C THR A 332 -17.54 -4.34 9.14
N ILE A 333 -17.16 -3.65 8.07
CA ILE A 333 -15.86 -3.00 7.92
C ILE A 333 -15.66 -1.90 8.98
N ALA A 334 -16.67 -1.04 9.18
CA ALA A 334 -16.59 0.03 10.17
C ALA A 334 -16.36 -0.51 11.60
N ARG A 335 -17.09 -1.57 11.99
CA ARG A 335 -16.89 -2.24 13.30
C ARG A 335 -15.50 -2.87 13.41
N PHE A 336 -15.03 -3.51 12.34
CA PHE A 336 -13.71 -4.12 12.29
C PHE A 336 -12.59 -3.07 12.47
N ILE A 337 -12.63 -1.96 11.72
CA ILE A 337 -11.65 -0.87 11.84
C ILE A 337 -11.66 -0.31 13.25
N LYS A 338 -12.84 0.01 13.79
CA LYS A 338 -12.99 0.53 15.16
C LYS A 338 -12.37 -0.39 16.21
N LYS A 339 -12.48 -1.71 16.01
CA LYS A 339 -11.97 -2.71 16.96
C LYS A 339 -10.45 -2.91 16.84
N HIS A 340 -9.91 -2.91 15.63
CA HIS A 340 -8.55 -3.42 15.38
C HIS A 340 -7.51 -2.35 15.02
N ARG A 341 -7.88 -1.18 14.49
CA ARG A 341 -6.91 -0.18 14.01
C ARG A 341 -5.89 0.27 15.06
N ALA A 342 -6.28 0.28 16.34
CA ALA A 342 -5.42 0.68 17.45
C ALA A 342 -4.46 -0.43 17.95
N ILE A 343 -4.70 -1.69 17.57
CA ILE A 343 -3.96 -2.85 18.09
C ILE A 343 -3.30 -3.70 17.00
N ALA A 344 -3.72 -3.56 15.75
CA ALA A 344 -3.16 -4.24 14.58
C ALA A 344 -2.29 -3.27 13.77
N ASP A 345 -1.20 -3.80 13.25
CA ASP A 345 -0.28 -3.08 12.37
C ASP A 345 -0.85 -3.02 10.94
N VAL A 346 -1.53 -4.10 10.51
CA VAL A 346 -2.16 -4.23 9.19
C VAL A 346 -3.62 -4.67 9.32
N LEU A 347 -4.52 -3.93 8.68
CA LEU A 347 -5.92 -4.29 8.47
C LEU A 347 -6.12 -4.82 7.04
N VAL A 348 -6.53 -6.09 6.92
CA VAL A 348 -6.75 -6.78 5.64
C VAL A 348 -8.23 -7.10 5.46
N LEU A 349 -8.77 -6.76 4.29
CA LEU A 349 -10.09 -7.19 3.84
C LEU A 349 -9.97 -8.22 2.73
N LEU A 350 -10.56 -9.40 2.92
CA LEU A 350 -10.80 -10.38 1.85
C LEU A 350 -12.16 -10.08 1.21
N SER A 351 -12.17 -9.42 0.06
CA SER A 351 -13.40 -8.93 -0.57
C SER A 351 -13.85 -9.82 -1.71
N HIS A 352 -15.09 -10.29 -1.63
CA HIS A 352 -15.82 -10.92 -2.72
C HIS A 352 -16.89 -9.96 -3.26
N SER A 353 -16.42 -8.82 -3.79
CA SER A 353 -17.30 -7.71 -4.24
C SER A 353 -17.03 -7.28 -5.68
N GLY A 354 -15.87 -7.64 -6.24
CA GLY A 354 -15.42 -7.16 -7.54
C GLY A 354 -14.55 -5.90 -7.43
N PHE A 355 -13.63 -5.75 -8.38
CA PHE A 355 -12.57 -4.73 -8.34
C PHE A 355 -13.10 -3.29 -8.33
N ASP A 356 -14.20 -3.01 -9.03
CA ASP A 356 -14.80 -1.67 -9.03
C ASP A 356 -15.36 -1.30 -7.65
N GLU A 357 -16.03 -2.25 -6.99
CA GLU A 357 -16.52 -2.06 -5.62
C GLU A 357 -15.37 -1.99 -4.61
N ASP A 358 -14.32 -2.81 -4.78
CA ASP A 358 -13.12 -2.76 -3.93
C ASP A 358 -12.50 -1.35 -3.90
N LYS A 359 -12.49 -0.64 -5.03
CA LYS A 359 -12.00 0.75 -5.09
C LYS A 359 -12.89 1.70 -4.31
N LEU A 360 -14.21 1.52 -4.35
CA LEU A 360 -15.17 2.32 -3.59
C LEU A 360 -15.03 2.07 -2.09
N ILE A 361 -14.89 0.80 -1.69
CA ILE A 361 -14.61 0.40 -0.31
C ILE A 361 -13.33 1.06 0.19
N ALA A 362 -12.24 1.02 -0.58
CA ALA A 362 -10.97 1.65 -0.18
C ALA A 362 -11.07 3.18 -0.04
N GLN A 363 -11.92 3.84 -0.85
CA GLN A 363 -12.16 5.28 -0.74
C GLN A 363 -12.99 5.64 0.49
N GLU A 364 -13.98 4.81 0.82
CA GLU A 364 -14.86 5.02 1.98
C GLU A 364 -14.18 4.65 3.31
N PHE A 365 -13.28 3.67 3.29
CA PHE A 365 -12.58 3.13 4.46
C PHE A 365 -11.05 3.21 4.30
N PRO A 366 -10.47 4.44 4.26
CA PRO A 366 -9.03 4.64 4.04
C PRO A 366 -8.13 4.10 5.16
N GLU A 367 -8.70 3.65 6.29
CA GLU A 367 -7.98 2.99 7.39
C GLU A 367 -7.61 1.53 7.10
N LEU A 368 -8.20 0.91 6.07
CA LEU A 368 -7.79 -0.40 5.57
C LEU A 368 -6.43 -0.28 4.89
N ASP A 369 -5.51 -1.20 5.20
CA ASP A 369 -4.18 -1.19 4.58
C ASP A 369 -4.17 -2.00 3.28
N VAL A 370 -4.87 -3.14 3.25
CA VAL A 370 -4.91 -4.05 2.09
C VAL A 370 -6.31 -4.59 1.85
N ILE A 371 -6.76 -4.57 0.60
CA ILE A 371 -7.92 -5.32 0.10
C ILE A 371 -7.40 -6.38 -0.87
N ILE A 372 -7.68 -7.64 -0.56
CA ILE A 372 -7.47 -8.77 -1.46
C ILE A 372 -8.84 -9.11 -2.03
N GLY A 373 -9.03 -8.85 -3.32
CA GLY A 373 -10.33 -8.96 -3.98
C GLY A 373 -10.52 -10.24 -4.80
N GLY A 374 -11.77 -10.51 -5.14
CA GLY A 374 -12.19 -11.56 -6.07
C GLY A 374 -13.45 -11.18 -6.85
N HIS A 375 -14.26 -12.17 -7.23
CA HIS A 375 -15.51 -12.07 -8.01
C HIS A 375 -15.33 -11.59 -9.46
N SER A 376 -14.78 -10.39 -9.68
CA SER A 376 -14.62 -9.81 -11.02
C SER A 376 -13.48 -10.41 -11.83
N GLN A 377 -12.76 -11.39 -11.27
CA GLN A 377 -11.68 -12.13 -11.94
C GLN A 377 -10.59 -11.22 -12.53
N THR A 378 -10.38 -10.05 -11.92
CA THR A 378 -9.50 -9.03 -12.47
C THR A 378 -8.04 -9.46 -12.27
N LEU A 379 -7.26 -9.43 -13.35
CA LEU A 379 -5.82 -9.69 -13.29
C LEU A 379 -5.07 -8.36 -13.13
N LEU A 380 -4.53 -8.10 -11.94
CA LEU A 380 -3.77 -6.89 -11.66
C LEU A 380 -2.27 -7.18 -11.71
N GLY A 381 -1.57 -6.67 -12.72
CA GLY A 381 -0.12 -6.88 -12.86
C GLY A 381 0.74 -6.26 -11.74
N ALA A 382 0.18 -5.31 -10.98
CA ALA A 382 0.77 -4.71 -9.79
C ALA A 382 -0.35 -4.25 -8.82
N PRO A 383 -0.06 -4.05 -7.52
CA PRO A 383 -1.05 -3.54 -6.58
C PRO A 383 -1.61 -2.19 -7.03
N HIS A 384 -2.94 -2.08 -7.08
CA HIS A 384 -3.62 -0.82 -7.33
C HIS A 384 -3.70 -0.02 -6.02
N LYS A 385 -3.35 1.26 -6.04
CA LYS A 385 -3.40 2.11 -4.86
C LYS A 385 -4.61 3.04 -4.91
N SER A 386 -5.52 2.90 -3.95
CA SER A 386 -6.65 3.80 -3.74
C SER A 386 -6.44 4.53 -2.42
N GLY A 387 -6.05 5.80 -2.48
CA GLY A 387 -5.57 6.51 -1.28
C GLY A 387 -4.29 5.89 -0.72
N GLN A 388 -4.34 5.36 0.50
CA GLN A 388 -3.23 4.60 1.10
C GLN A 388 -3.43 3.08 1.02
N THR A 389 -4.65 2.62 0.75
CA THR A 389 -5.02 1.21 0.69
C THR A 389 -4.51 0.56 -0.61
N LEU A 390 -3.95 -0.63 -0.48
CA LEU A 390 -3.51 -1.46 -1.59
C LEU A 390 -4.60 -2.46 -1.97
N ILE A 391 -4.94 -2.55 -3.26
CA ILE A 391 -5.91 -3.49 -3.80
C ILE A 391 -5.20 -4.47 -4.72
N VAL A 392 -5.43 -5.77 -4.51
CA VAL A 392 -4.82 -6.85 -5.30
C VAL A 392 -5.86 -7.91 -5.68
N GLN A 393 -5.73 -8.48 -6.88
CA GLN A 393 -6.51 -9.62 -7.38
C GLN A 393 -5.61 -10.48 -8.29
N SER A 394 -5.89 -11.78 -8.41
CA SER A 394 -5.01 -12.77 -9.07
C SER A 394 -5.54 -13.32 -10.41
N GLY A 395 -6.66 -12.80 -10.91
CA GLY A 395 -7.33 -13.32 -12.11
C GLY A 395 -8.28 -14.48 -11.78
N GLU A 396 -8.27 -15.54 -12.58
CA GLU A 396 -9.24 -16.64 -12.49
C GLU A 396 -8.61 -18.02 -12.72
N ASN A 397 -9.43 -19.06 -12.52
CA ASN A 397 -9.25 -20.43 -13.00
C ASN A 397 -7.94 -21.07 -12.52
N ALA A 398 -7.50 -20.67 -11.33
CA ALA A 398 -6.24 -21.08 -10.73
C ALA A 398 -5.00 -20.86 -11.62
N GLN A 399 -5.04 -19.92 -12.57
CA GLN A 399 -3.93 -19.70 -13.50
C GLN A 399 -2.72 -19.06 -12.85
N ASN A 400 -2.93 -18.27 -11.80
CA ASN A 400 -1.90 -17.48 -11.15
C ASN A 400 -1.91 -17.66 -9.63
N ALA A 401 -0.79 -17.28 -9.01
CA ALA A 401 -0.69 -16.99 -7.59
C ALA A 401 -0.21 -15.54 -7.42
N GLY A 402 -0.88 -14.78 -6.56
CA GLY A 402 -0.48 -13.42 -6.23
C GLY A 402 0.46 -13.37 -5.03
N ILE A 403 1.40 -12.42 -5.07
CA ILE A 403 2.32 -12.14 -3.96
C ILE A 403 2.31 -10.63 -3.70
N LEU A 404 2.05 -10.25 -2.46
CA LEU A 404 2.23 -8.89 -1.96
C LEU A 404 3.22 -8.93 -0.79
N THR A 405 4.38 -8.30 -0.93
CA THR A 405 5.35 -8.15 0.16
C THR A 405 5.27 -6.75 0.73
N LEU A 406 4.98 -6.67 2.03
CA LEU A 406 4.99 -5.43 2.79
C LEU A 406 6.29 -5.36 3.58
N THR A 407 7.00 -4.23 3.47
CA THR A 407 8.18 -3.94 4.27
C THR A 407 7.84 -2.85 5.27
N PHE A 408 8.17 -3.10 6.53
CA PHE A 408 7.77 -2.24 7.64
C PHE A 408 8.90 -1.34 8.09
N ASP A 409 8.50 -0.21 8.67
CA ASP A 409 9.36 0.70 9.39
C ASP A 409 9.63 0.15 10.81
N LYS A 410 10.46 0.85 11.59
CA LYS A 410 10.82 0.36 12.94
C LYS A 410 9.64 0.31 13.92
N ASN A 411 8.58 1.06 13.63
CA ASN A 411 7.34 1.17 14.40
C ASN A 411 6.22 0.30 13.83
N ASN A 412 6.55 -0.67 12.97
CA ASN A 412 5.60 -1.58 12.31
C ASN A 412 4.58 -0.86 11.39
N LYS A 413 4.90 0.32 10.87
CA LYS A 413 4.11 0.95 9.79
C LYS A 413 4.60 0.47 8.43
N ILE A 414 3.69 0.29 7.47
CA ILE A 414 4.08 -0.07 6.09
C ILE A 414 4.90 1.07 5.49
N ALA A 415 6.17 0.82 5.22
CA ALA A 415 7.11 1.80 4.66
C ALA A 415 7.24 1.68 3.14
N SER A 416 7.16 0.46 2.63
CA SER A 416 7.17 0.16 1.19
C SER A 416 6.46 -1.17 0.91
N HIS A 417 6.13 -1.40 -0.35
CA HIS A 417 5.53 -2.65 -0.81
C HIS A 417 6.02 -3.02 -2.20
N THR A 418 6.02 -4.31 -2.50
CA THR A 418 6.14 -4.86 -3.86
C THR A 418 5.01 -5.86 -4.07
N GLY A 419 4.52 -5.98 -5.31
CA GLY A 419 3.54 -7.00 -5.63
C GLY A 419 3.74 -7.54 -7.04
N GLU A 420 3.47 -8.82 -7.20
CA GLU A 420 3.60 -9.54 -8.45
C GLU A 420 2.52 -10.61 -8.60
N ILE A 421 2.18 -10.91 -9.85
CA ILE A 421 1.35 -12.05 -10.22
C ILE A 421 2.25 -13.07 -10.91
N VAL A 422 2.26 -14.28 -10.36
CA VAL A 422 3.05 -15.38 -10.92
C VAL A 422 2.13 -16.33 -11.68
N PRO A 423 2.25 -16.43 -13.01
CA PRO A 423 1.55 -17.45 -13.78
C PRO A 423 2.13 -18.83 -13.44
N LEU A 424 1.24 -19.78 -13.17
CA LEU A 424 1.62 -21.14 -12.79
C LEU A 424 1.91 -21.97 -14.03
N THR A 425 3.08 -21.75 -14.63
CA THR A 425 3.51 -22.40 -15.88
C THR A 425 3.84 -23.88 -15.69
N LYS A 426 3.98 -24.60 -16.81
CA LYS A 426 4.42 -26.01 -16.85
C LYS A 426 5.80 -26.28 -16.25
N ASP A 427 6.60 -25.25 -16.01
CA ASP A 427 7.94 -25.41 -15.41
C ASP A 427 7.85 -25.64 -13.89
N ILE A 428 6.67 -25.39 -13.31
CA ILE A 428 6.33 -25.75 -11.94
C ILE A 428 5.81 -27.19 -11.95
N ALA A 429 6.51 -28.07 -11.24
CA ALA A 429 6.09 -29.46 -11.09
C ALA A 429 4.74 -29.56 -10.36
N ASP A 430 3.93 -30.54 -10.73
CA ASP A 430 2.69 -30.82 -10.01
C ASP A 430 2.96 -31.43 -8.63
N ASP A 431 2.13 -31.06 -7.64
CA ASP A 431 2.13 -31.76 -6.37
C ASP A 431 1.60 -33.19 -6.55
N PRO A 432 2.37 -34.23 -6.17
CA PRO A 432 2.00 -35.61 -6.44
C PRO A 432 0.77 -36.08 -5.66
N ALA A 433 0.52 -35.55 -4.47
CA ALA A 433 -0.65 -35.93 -3.66
C ALA A 433 -1.93 -35.38 -4.27
N LEU A 434 -1.92 -34.10 -4.68
CA LEU A 434 -3.05 -33.49 -5.37
C LEU A 434 -3.26 -34.09 -6.76
N ARG A 435 -2.18 -34.46 -7.46
CA ARG A 435 -2.27 -35.15 -8.75
C ARG A 435 -2.97 -36.51 -8.61
N ALA A 436 -2.71 -37.26 -7.53
CA ALA A 436 -3.40 -38.50 -7.23
C ALA A 436 -4.91 -38.30 -7.01
N MET A 437 -5.32 -37.24 -6.29
CA MET A 437 -6.73 -36.89 -6.10
C MET A 437 -7.45 -36.66 -7.44
N ILE A 438 -6.81 -36.00 -8.40
CA ILE A 438 -7.37 -35.79 -9.74
C ILE A 438 -7.53 -37.12 -10.49
N THR A 439 -6.54 -38.02 -10.39
CA THR A 439 -6.64 -39.36 -10.99
C THR A 439 -7.83 -40.14 -10.42
N GLU A 440 -8.04 -40.07 -9.11
CA GLU A 440 -9.18 -40.72 -8.44
C GLU A 440 -10.53 -40.11 -8.84
N PHE A 441 -10.61 -38.78 -8.95
CA PHE A 441 -11.79 -38.07 -9.45
C PHE A 441 -12.19 -38.56 -10.84
N ARG A 442 -11.24 -38.60 -11.78
CA ARG A 442 -11.46 -39.02 -13.17
C ARG A 442 -11.85 -40.50 -13.31
N ALA A 443 -11.40 -41.35 -12.40
CA ALA A 443 -11.70 -42.79 -12.42
C ALA A 443 -13.16 -43.10 -12.00
N LYS A 444 -13.86 -42.15 -11.37
CA LYS A 444 -15.21 -42.33 -10.85
C LYS A 444 -16.16 -41.22 -11.32
N PRO A 445 -16.34 -40.97 -12.63
CA PRO A 445 -17.20 -39.87 -13.07
C PRO A 445 -18.60 -39.98 -12.46
N ASP A 446 -19.18 -38.85 -12.07
CA ASP A 446 -20.58 -38.78 -11.62
C ASP A 446 -21.49 -39.45 -12.66
N LYS A 447 -22.34 -40.37 -12.20
CA LYS A 447 -23.28 -41.12 -13.05
C LYS A 447 -24.48 -40.28 -13.47
#